data_AF-A0AAE3TD03-F1
#
_entry.id   AF-A0AAE3TD03-F1
#
_cell.length_a   1.000
_cell.length_b   1.000
_cell.length_c   1.000
_cell.angle_alpha   90.00
_cell.angle_beta   90.00
_cell.angle_gamma   90.00
#
_symmetry.space_group_name_H-M   'P 1'
#
loop_
_entity.id
_entity.type
_entity.pdbx_description
1 polymer ?
#
loop_
_entity_poly.entity_id
_entity_poly.type
_entity_poly.pdbx_seq_one_letter_code
_entity_poly.pdbx_strand_id
1 'polypeptide(L)'
;MINEYPYYLNYLEVKNSSLHGKGLFTNVDIPAESIICVIEGEVIDENECIRREEEEGNVYIFWNGDNYIDTAKNPLLRNINHLCEPNCYVEDRNESSLFLIAERDIKAGEELTIDYDYDEIYETCQCHIHKNEN
;
A
#
# COMPACT_ATOMS: atom_id res chain seq x y z
N MET A 1 -26.36 -11.48 -4.25
CA MET A 1 -25.29 -12.21 -4.97
C MET A 1 -24.01 -11.48 -4.65
N ILE A 2 -23.22 -11.96 -3.69
CA ILE A 2 -21.96 -11.33 -3.27
C ILE A 2 -20.92 -12.43 -3.41
N ASN A 3 -20.32 -12.54 -4.58
CA ASN A 3 -19.33 -13.56 -4.88
C ASN A 3 -18.31 -12.98 -5.87
N GLU A 4 -17.60 -11.94 -5.45
CA GLU A 4 -16.38 -11.47 -6.11
C GLU A 4 -15.39 -11.07 -5.01
N TYR A 5 -14.60 -12.05 -4.55
CA TYR A 5 -13.37 -11.75 -3.83
C TYR A 5 -12.46 -10.95 -4.78
N PRO A 6 -11.73 -9.91 -4.32
CA PRO A 6 -11.02 -9.04 -5.25
C PRO A 6 -9.95 -9.81 -6.05
N TYR A 7 -9.72 -9.34 -7.27
CA TYR A 7 -8.86 -9.88 -8.34
C TYR A 7 -7.78 -10.87 -7.88
N TYR A 8 -6.82 -10.43 -7.06
CA TYR A 8 -5.70 -11.24 -6.60
C TYR A 8 -5.64 -11.43 -5.08
N LEU A 9 -6.63 -10.96 -4.32
CA LEU A 9 -6.58 -10.92 -2.85
C LEU A 9 -6.30 -12.30 -2.23
N ASN A 10 -6.87 -13.37 -2.80
CA ASN A 10 -6.69 -14.74 -2.32
C ASN A 10 -5.28 -15.31 -2.54
N TYR A 11 -4.46 -14.62 -3.33
CA TYR A 11 -3.07 -14.97 -3.61
C TYR A 11 -2.10 -14.11 -2.80
N LEU A 12 -2.61 -13.16 -2.02
CA LEU A 12 -1.80 -12.28 -1.20
C LEU A 12 -1.56 -12.90 0.17
N GLU A 13 -0.34 -12.73 0.67
CA GLU A 13 0.05 -13.22 1.99
C GLU A 13 1.04 -12.29 2.66
N VAL A 14 1.00 -12.25 3.99
CA VAL A 14 1.91 -11.42 4.79
C VAL A 14 3.09 -12.26 5.25
N LYS A 15 4.31 -11.81 4.92
CA LYS A 15 5.57 -12.44 5.33
C LYS A 15 6.48 -11.41 5.99
N ASN A 16 7.59 -11.87 6.58
CA ASN A 16 8.66 -10.96 6.99
C ASN A 16 9.27 -10.32 5.75
N SER A 17 9.40 -9.00 5.77
CA SER A 17 10.00 -8.23 4.69
C SER A 17 11.48 -7.97 4.96
N SER A 18 12.29 -7.93 3.91
CA SER A 18 13.66 -7.42 4.01
C SER A 18 13.74 -5.90 4.05
N LEU A 19 12.66 -5.20 3.70
CA LEU A 19 12.56 -3.74 3.73
C LEU A 19 12.28 -3.24 5.14
N HIS A 20 11.14 -3.65 5.69
CA HIS A 20 10.73 -3.25 7.02
C HIS A 20 9.67 -4.21 7.58
N GLY A 21 9.88 -4.70 8.81
CA GLY A 21 8.90 -5.50 9.55
C GLY A 21 8.26 -6.63 8.73
N LYS A 22 7.00 -6.43 8.34
CA LYS A 22 6.23 -7.35 7.49
C LYS A 22 5.93 -6.68 6.15
N GLY A 23 5.81 -7.50 5.12
CA GLY A 23 5.46 -7.12 3.76
C GLY A 23 4.24 -7.88 3.25
N LEU A 24 3.57 -7.34 2.24
CA LEU A 24 2.51 -8.01 1.48
C LEU A 24 3.13 -8.64 0.23
N PHE A 25 2.91 -9.93 0.02
CA PHE A 25 3.50 -10.70 -1.09
C PHE A 25 2.42 -11.36 -1.91
N THR A 26 2.68 -11.63 -3.19
CA THR A 26 1.83 -12.50 -4.03
C THR A 26 2.43 -13.91 -4.14
N ASN A 27 1.60 -14.95 -4.26
CA ASN A 27 2.04 -16.32 -4.56
C ASN A 27 1.77 -16.75 -6.02
N VAL A 28 1.29 -15.84 -6.86
CA VAL A 28 1.10 -16.03 -8.30
C VAL A 28 1.77 -14.91 -9.10
N ASP A 29 2.04 -15.19 -10.38
CA ASP A 29 2.42 -14.15 -11.33
C ASP A 29 1.23 -13.21 -11.59
N ILE A 30 1.48 -11.91 -11.55
CA ILE A 30 0.50 -10.84 -11.82
C ILE A 30 1.02 -10.03 -13.01
N PRO A 31 0.27 -9.95 -14.13
CA PRO A 31 0.65 -9.11 -15.26
C PRO A 31 0.60 -7.61 -14.92
N ALA A 32 1.41 -6.81 -15.60
CA ALA A 32 1.30 -5.36 -15.57
C ALA A 32 -0.13 -4.87 -15.83
N GLU A 33 -0.50 -3.72 -15.24
CA GLU A 33 -1.82 -3.08 -15.32
C GLU A 33 -2.98 -3.90 -14.71
N SER A 34 -2.69 -5.01 -14.04
CA SER A 34 -3.71 -5.78 -13.34
C SER A 34 -4.10 -5.08 -12.04
N ILE A 35 -5.39 -4.88 -11.84
CA ILE A 35 -5.90 -4.49 -10.52
C ILE A 35 -5.67 -5.66 -9.57
N ILE A 36 -4.89 -5.46 -8.52
CA ILE A 36 -4.51 -6.49 -7.55
C ILE A 36 -5.61 -6.67 -6.51
N CYS A 37 -5.99 -5.57 -5.87
CA CYS A 37 -7.06 -5.54 -4.88
C CYS A 37 -7.63 -4.13 -4.72
N VAL A 38 -8.72 -4.05 -3.98
CA VAL A 38 -9.27 -2.78 -3.52
C VAL A 38 -8.62 -2.46 -2.18
N ILE A 39 -8.08 -1.25 -2.06
CA ILE A 39 -7.67 -0.68 -0.78
C ILE A 39 -8.91 -0.02 -0.19
N GLU A 40 -9.41 -0.63 0.86
CA GLU A 40 -10.61 -0.20 1.57
C GLU A 40 -10.30 -0.03 3.06
N GLY A 41 -10.87 1.03 3.62
CA GLY A 41 -10.56 1.51 4.96
C GLY A 41 -11.65 2.38 5.53
N GLU A 42 -11.40 2.91 6.73
CA GLU A 42 -12.25 3.90 7.37
C GLU A 42 -12.01 5.27 6.73
N VAL A 43 -13.06 5.89 6.20
CA VAL A 43 -12.96 7.27 5.71
C VAL A 43 -12.93 8.22 6.90
N ILE A 44 -11.88 9.02 6.99
CA ILE A 44 -11.65 10.00 8.05
C ILE A 44 -11.36 11.37 7.47
N ASP A 45 -11.50 12.41 8.29
CA ASP A 45 -11.11 13.77 7.91
C ASP A 45 -9.65 14.06 8.25
N GLU A 46 -9.16 15.22 7.79
CA GLU A 46 -7.78 15.68 8.00
C GLU A 46 -7.40 15.75 9.49
N ASN A 47 -8.32 16.22 10.35
CA ASN A 47 -8.04 16.35 11.78
C ASN A 47 -7.83 14.99 12.43
N GLU A 48 -8.67 14.01 12.07
CA GLU A 48 -8.53 12.64 12.57
C GLU A 48 -7.30 11.94 11.98
N CYS A 49 -6.93 12.24 10.74
CA CYS A 49 -5.67 11.78 10.15
C CYS A 49 -4.47 12.23 10.99
N ILE A 50 -4.35 13.54 11.22
CA ILE A 50 -3.27 14.13 12.03
C ILE A 50 -3.27 13.54 13.44
N ARG A 51 -4.45 13.42 14.08
CA ARG A 51 -4.54 12.83 15.43
C ARG A 51 -4.02 11.39 15.46
N ARG A 52 -4.40 10.55 14.48
CA ARG A 52 -3.95 9.14 14.42
C ARG A 52 -2.46 9.04 14.10
N GLU A 53 -1.92 9.91 13.26
CA GLU A 53 -0.48 9.97 12.98
C GLU A 53 0.31 10.37 14.23
N GLU A 54 -0.06 11.45 14.90
CA GLU A 54 0.71 12.02 16.02
C GLU A 54 0.53 11.24 17.33
N GLU A 55 -0.70 10.85 17.67
CA GLU A 55 -1.01 10.22 18.96
C GLU A 55 -0.89 8.69 18.93
N GLU A 56 -1.23 8.07 17.79
CA GLU A 56 -1.27 6.61 17.64
C GLU A 56 -0.10 6.06 16.82
N GLY A 57 0.66 6.93 16.15
CA GLY A 57 1.73 6.52 15.24
C GLY A 57 1.21 5.76 14.01
N ASN A 58 -0.05 5.99 13.62
CA ASN A 58 -0.66 5.31 12.48
C ASN A 58 -0.23 5.95 11.17
N VAL A 59 0.59 5.24 10.39
CA VAL A 59 1.09 5.68 9.08
C VAL A 59 0.39 4.95 7.92
N TYR A 60 -0.76 4.33 8.16
CA TYR A 60 -1.48 3.49 7.18
C TYR A 60 -2.72 4.18 6.59
N ILE A 61 -2.62 5.48 6.35
CA ILE A 61 -3.70 6.33 5.87
C ILE A 61 -3.36 6.81 4.46
N PHE A 62 -4.29 6.62 3.52
CA PHE A 62 -4.13 7.01 2.12
C PHE A 62 -4.99 8.21 1.79
N TRP A 63 -4.49 9.13 0.96
CA TRP A 63 -5.28 10.22 0.41
C TRP A 63 -5.72 9.86 -1.03
N ASN A 64 -7.00 10.01 -1.34
CA ASN A 64 -7.53 9.76 -2.70
C ASN A 64 -7.82 11.03 -3.51
N GLY A 65 -7.40 12.21 -3.02
CA GLY A 65 -7.72 13.50 -3.61
C GLY A 65 -8.82 14.26 -2.86
N ASP A 66 -9.76 13.54 -2.26
CA ASP A 66 -10.92 14.12 -1.57
C ASP A 66 -10.98 13.73 -0.09
N ASN A 67 -10.57 12.50 0.25
CA ASN A 67 -10.72 11.90 1.57
C ASN A 67 -9.46 11.16 2.03
N TYR A 68 -9.36 10.95 3.34
CA TYR A 68 -8.34 10.11 3.97
C TYR A 68 -8.93 8.73 4.28
N ILE A 69 -8.23 7.66 3.90
CA ILE A 69 -8.67 6.27 3.99
C ILE A 69 -7.71 5.52 4.92
N ASP A 70 -8.14 5.25 6.15
CA ASP A 70 -7.35 4.53 7.15
C ASP A 70 -7.49 3.02 7.00
N THR A 71 -6.37 2.34 6.72
CA THR A 71 -6.30 0.90 6.51
C THR A 71 -5.69 0.13 7.67
N ALA A 72 -5.40 0.75 8.82
CA ALA A 72 -4.72 0.13 9.96
C ALA A 72 -5.42 -1.14 10.49
N LYS A 73 -6.76 -1.18 10.37
CA LYS A 73 -7.59 -2.33 10.76
C LYS A 73 -7.56 -3.46 9.74
N ASN A 74 -7.10 -3.21 8.51
CA ASN A 74 -6.99 -4.22 7.47
C ASN A 74 -5.73 -5.09 7.70
N PRO A 75 -5.87 -6.40 7.93
CA PRO A 75 -4.75 -7.25 8.32
C PRO A 75 -3.73 -7.49 7.19
N LEU A 76 -4.11 -7.25 5.93
CA LEU A 76 -3.24 -7.40 4.76
C LEU A 76 -2.66 -6.05 4.32
N LEU A 77 -3.52 -5.07 4.05
CA LEU A 77 -3.12 -3.83 3.38
C LEU A 77 -2.16 -2.96 4.19
N ARG A 78 -2.24 -2.99 5.51
CA ARG A 78 -1.29 -2.29 6.41
C ARG A 78 0.16 -2.80 6.31
N ASN A 79 0.42 -3.86 5.55
CA ASN A 79 1.77 -4.43 5.38
C ASN A 79 2.30 -4.17 3.96
N ILE A 80 1.62 -3.39 3.13
CA ILE A 80 2.25 -2.86 1.91
C ILE A 80 3.38 -1.96 2.40
N ASN A 81 4.55 -2.08 1.78
CA ASN A 81 5.73 -1.29 2.13
C ASN A 81 6.04 -0.27 1.05
N HIS A 82 6.88 0.70 1.40
CA HIS A 82 7.38 1.70 0.49
C HIS A 82 8.65 1.25 -0.26
N LEU A 83 8.72 1.57 -1.56
CA LEU A 83 9.94 1.68 -2.36
C LEU A 83 9.82 2.86 -3.33
N CYS A 84 10.90 3.59 -3.56
CA CYS A 84 10.95 4.69 -4.56
C CYS A 84 10.91 4.19 -6.01
N GLU A 85 11.31 2.94 -6.25
CA GLU A 85 11.05 2.22 -7.50
C GLU A 85 10.08 1.09 -7.18
N PRO A 86 8.78 1.41 -6.99
CA PRO A 86 7.80 0.41 -6.60
C PRO A 86 7.48 -0.55 -7.76
N ASN A 87 6.63 -1.54 -7.48
CA ASN A 87 6.07 -2.41 -8.50
C ASN A 87 4.55 -2.30 -8.59
N CYS A 88 3.95 -1.46 -7.75
CA CYS A 88 2.53 -1.16 -7.74
C CYS A 88 2.32 0.35 -7.63
N TYR A 89 1.19 0.82 -8.13
CA TYR A 89 0.71 2.18 -7.94
C TYR A 89 -0.74 2.15 -7.43
N VAL A 90 -1.19 3.28 -6.89
CA VAL A 90 -2.57 3.45 -6.39
C VAL A 90 -3.36 4.39 -7.29
N GLU A 91 -4.61 4.05 -7.57
CA GLU A 91 -5.55 4.92 -8.29
C GLU A 91 -6.85 5.08 -7.51
N ASP A 92 -7.48 6.26 -7.63
CA ASP A 92 -8.80 6.46 -7.06
C ASP A 92 -9.83 5.52 -7.69
N ARG A 93 -10.65 4.91 -6.83
CA ARG A 93 -11.77 4.08 -7.24
C ARG A 93 -13.10 4.78 -6.95
N ASN A 94 -13.23 5.34 -5.75
CA ASN A 94 -14.36 6.14 -5.28
C ASN A 94 -14.04 6.81 -3.95
N GLU A 95 -15.00 7.58 -3.43
CA GLU A 95 -14.94 8.34 -2.18
C GLU A 95 -14.36 7.59 -0.96
N SER A 96 -14.42 6.26 -0.92
CA SER A 96 -13.98 5.46 0.23
C SER A 96 -13.00 4.33 -0.10
N SER A 97 -12.46 4.28 -1.32
CA SER A 97 -11.53 3.21 -1.70
C SER A 97 -10.60 3.57 -2.85
N LEU A 98 -9.46 2.90 -2.90
CA LEU A 98 -8.49 2.97 -3.99
C LEU A 98 -8.35 1.61 -4.66
N PHE A 99 -7.78 1.59 -5.87
CA PHE A 99 -7.23 0.40 -6.47
C PHE A 99 -5.73 0.31 -6.18
N LEU A 100 -5.25 -0.89 -5.85
CA LEU A 100 -3.85 -1.24 -5.96
C LEU A 100 -3.63 -1.92 -7.32
N ILE A 101 -2.75 -1.38 -8.15
CA ILE A 101 -2.54 -1.82 -9.53
C ILE A 101 -1.06 -2.18 -9.74
N ALA A 102 -0.79 -3.24 -10.49
CA ALA A 102 0.56 -3.63 -10.86
C ALA A 102 1.15 -2.66 -11.90
N GLU A 103 2.30 -2.05 -11.62
CA GLU A 103 3.00 -1.15 -12.56
C GLU A 103 3.78 -1.93 -13.64
N ARG A 104 4.20 -3.15 -13.29
CA ARG A 104 4.93 -4.07 -14.17
C ARG A 104 4.47 -5.49 -13.92
N ASP A 105 4.99 -6.44 -14.70
CA ASP A 105 4.85 -7.85 -14.38
C ASP A 105 5.50 -8.15 -13.01
N ILE A 106 4.74 -8.79 -12.13
CA ILE A 106 5.15 -9.20 -10.77
C ILE A 106 5.17 -10.73 -10.74
N LYS A 107 6.26 -11.32 -10.27
CA LYS A 107 6.42 -12.76 -10.13
C LYS A 107 5.91 -13.28 -8.80
N ALA A 108 5.45 -14.52 -8.81
CA ALA A 108 5.14 -15.24 -7.58
C ALA A 108 6.32 -15.17 -6.59
N GLY A 109 6.03 -14.74 -5.37
CA GLY A 109 7.00 -14.56 -4.29
C GLY A 109 7.57 -13.14 -4.17
N GLU A 110 7.25 -12.22 -5.08
CA GLU A 110 7.64 -10.81 -4.94
C GLU A 110 6.78 -10.08 -3.87
N GLU A 111 7.41 -9.11 -3.21
CA GLU A 111 6.74 -8.16 -2.30
C GLU A 111 6.06 -7.07 -3.12
N LEU A 112 4.82 -6.73 -2.76
CA LEU A 112 4.07 -5.62 -3.33
C LEU A 112 4.45 -4.34 -2.59
N THR A 113 4.87 -3.34 -3.35
CA THR A 113 5.37 -2.06 -2.83
C THR A 113 4.79 -0.91 -3.64
N ILE A 114 4.60 0.23 -3.00
CA ILE A 114 4.10 1.47 -3.61
C ILE A 114 5.05 2.62 -3.27
N ASP A 115 4.99 3.70 -4.03
CA ASP A 115 5.54 4.97 -3.57
C ASP A 115 4.62 5.55 -2.48
N TYR A 116 5.19 6.08 -1.40
CA TYR A 116 4.43 6.77 -0.35
C TYR A 116 4.46 8.28 -0.56
N ASP A 117 5.12 8.74 -1.63
CA ASP A 117 5.42 10.14 -1.88
C ASP A 117 6.17 10.76 -0.69
N TYR A 118 7.06 9.97 -0.06
CA TYR A 118 7.85 10.38 1.10
C TYR A 118 8.60 11.69 0.86
N ASP A 119 9.06 11.93 -0.37
CA ASP A 119 9.83 13.12 -0.73
C ASP A 119 8.97 14.41 -0.70
N GLU A 120 7.64 14.29 -0.73
CA GLU A 120 6.73 15.42 -0.54
C GLU A 120 6.47 15.74 0.95
N ILE A 121 6.72 14.77 1.85
CA ILE A 121 6.32 14.83 3.27
C ILE A 121 7.52 14.87 4.22
N TYR A 122 8.66 14.26 3.87
CA TYR A 122 9.83 14.09 4.72
C TYR A 122 11.13 14.44 3.99
N GLU A 123 12.11 15.01 4.72
CA GLU A 123 13.40 15.43 4.13
C GLU A 123 14.25 14.27 3.56
N THR A 124 14.01 13.02 3.97
CA THR A 124 14.76 11.85 3.50
C THR A 124 13.96 10.54 3.58
N CYS A 125 13.90 9.80 2.47
CA CYS A 125 13.38 8.44 2.43
C CYS A 125 14.44 7.40 2.90
N GLN A 126 14.03 6.44 3.74
CA GLN A 126 14.92 5.38 4.28
C GLN A 126 14.85 4.05 3.49
N CYS A 127 14.42 4.06 2.23
CA CYS A 127 14.35 2.86 1.42
C CYS A 127 15.75 2.27 1.13
N HIS A 128 15.80 1.00 0.73
CA HIS A 128 17.07 0.31 0.46
C HIS A 128 17.83 0.89 -0.73
N ILE A 129 17.13 1.62 -1.61
CA ILE A 129 17.69 2.25 -2.81
C ILE A 129 18.55 3.46 -2.42
N HIS A 130 18.16 4.23 -1.40
CA HIS A 130 18.94 5.37 -0.89
C HIS A 130 19.99 5.01 0.18
N LYS A 131 20.02 3.76 0.67
CA LYS A 131 21.02 3.32 1.68
C LYS A 131 22.45 3.13 1.13
N ASN A 132 22.69 3.36 -0.16
CA ASN A 132 23.98 3.12 -0.82
C ASN A 132 24.80 4.38 -1.15
N GLU A 133 24.63 5.47 -0.41
CA GLU A 133 25.58 6.58 -0.42
C GLU A 133 26.37 6.62 0.89
N ASN A 134 27.28 5.65 1.08
CA ASN A 134 28.50 5.76 1.90
C ASN A 134 29.45 4.59 1.64
#